data_AF-A0ABD5WL36-F1
#
_entry.id   AF-A0ABD5WL36-F1
#
_cell.length_a   1.000
_cell.length_b   1.000
_cell.length_c   1.000
_cell.angle_alpha   90.00
_cell.angle_beta   90.00
_cell.angle_gamma   90.00
#
_symmetry.space_group_name_H-M   'P 1'
#
loop_
_entity.id
_entity.type
_entity.pdbx_description
1 polymer ?
#
loop_
_entity_poly.entity_id
_entity_poly.type
_entity_poly.pdbx_seq_one_letter_code
_entity_poly.pdbx_strand_id
1 'polypeptide(L)'
;MVPLPLFGAIPGGVELLIVFFVFVLIFALLIPIGMAYWVYRDAQSRDNDDATLWALATVLAGLFVSVFGAGAVLILYVLVGRE
;
A
#
# COMPACT_ATOMS: atom_id res chain seq x y z
N MET A 1 -5.78 -49.77 -7.88
CA MET A 1 -6.46 -48.48 -7.61
C MET A 1 -5.38 -47.48 -7.22
N VAL A 2 -5.27 -46.35 -7.90
CA VAL A 2 -4.28 -45.31 -7.53
C VAL A 2 -4.85 -44.58 -6.31
N PRO A 3 -4.19 -44.59 -5.13
CA PRO A 3 -4.68 -43.85 -3.98
C PRO A 3 -4.69 -42.35 -4.29
N LEU A 4 -5.87 -41.72 -4.25
CA LEU A 4 -5.97 -40.26 -4.24
C LEU A 4 -5.64 -39.77 -2.83
N PRO A 5 -4.70 -38.82 -2.66
CA PRO A 5 -4.41 -38.24 -1.36
C PRO A 5 -5.66 -37.52 -0.82
N LEU A 6 -6.03 -37.84 0.43
CA LEU A 6 -7.23 -37.33 1.12
C LEU A 6 -7.14 -35.83 1.46
N PHE A 7 -5.91 -35.31 1.52
CA PHE A 7 -5.60 -33.88 1.56
C PHE A 7 -4.93 -33.52 0.23
N GLY A 8 -5.47 -32.53 -0.50
CA GLY A 8 -4.82 -32.02 -1.71
C GLY A 8 -3.44 -31.43 -1.41
N ALA A 9 -2.71 -31.04 -2.47
CA ALA A 9 -1.37 -30.44 -2.36
C ALA A 9 -1.40 -29.13 -1.55
N ILE A 10 -1.31 -29.24 -0.22
CA ILE A 10 -1.12 -28.08 0.66
C ILE A 10 0.26 -27.51 0.33
N PRO A 11 0.37 -26.23 -0.06
CA PRO A 11 1.65 -25.61 -0.34
C PRO A 11 2.54 -25.68 0.91
N GLY A 12 3.74 -26.24 0.78
CA GLY A 12 4.65 -26.45 1.91
C GLY A 12 6.10 -26.07 1.64
N GLY A 13 6.48 -25.80 0.39
CA GLY A 13 7.83 -25.49 -0.02
C GLY A 13 7.96 -24.08 -0.58
N VAL A 14 8.61 -23.97 -1.74
CA VAL A 14 8.83 -22.69 -2.45
C VAL A 14 7.52 -21.98 -2.81
N GLU A 15 6.42 -22.71 -2.91
CA GLU A 15 5.08 -22.18 -3.12
C GLU A 15 4.66 -21.20 -2.02
N LEU A 16 5.04 -21.46 -0.75
CA LEU A 16 4.76 -20.54 0.35
C LEU A 16 5.55 -19.23 0.22
N LEU A 17 6.77 -19.30 -0.31
CA LEU A 17 7.58 -18.10 -0.58
C LEU A 17 6.94 -17.25 -1.69
N ILE A 18 6.41 -17.90 -2.73
CA ILE A 18 5.68 -17.22 -3.81
C ILE A 18 4.42 -16.55 -3.27
N VAL A 19 3.62 -17.28 -2.48
CA VAL A 19 2.41 -16.73 -1.85
C VAL A 19 2.76 -15.53 -0.96
N PHE A 20 3.80 -15.65 -0.13
CA PHE A 20 4.27 -14.56 0.71
C PHE A 20 4.69 -13.34 -0.13
N PHE A 21 5.45 -13.54 -1.19
CA PHE A 21 5.90 -12.46 -2.07
C PHE A 21 4.73 -11.74 -2.76
N VAL A 22 3.74 -12.49 -3.23
CA VAL A 22 2.51 -11.91 -3.81
C VAL A 22 1.74 -11.10 -2.76
N PHE A 23 1.61 -11.62 -1.53
CA PHE A 23 0.99 -10.87 -0.44
C PHE A 23 1.73 -9.56 -0.16
N VAL A 24 3.06 -9.61 -0.06
CA VAL A 24 3.88 -8.41 0.17
C VAL A 24 3.68 -7.40 -0.97
N LEU A 25 3.67 -7.83 -2.23
CA LEU A 25 3.42 -6.95 -3.38
C LEU A 25 2.04 -6.29 -3.32
N ILE A 26 1.00 -7.05 -2.99
CA ILE A 26 -0.36 -6.52 -2.85
C ILE A 26 -0.38 -5.44 -1.76
N PHE A 27 0.18 -5.72 -0.58
CA PHE A 27 0.21 -4.73 0.50
C PHE A 27 1.09 -3.53 0.17
N ALA A 28 2.23 -3.73 -0.49
CA ALA A 28 3.12 -2.66 -0.91
C ALA A 28 2.43 -1.67 -1.87
N LEU A 29 1.42 -2.12 -2.64
CA LEU A 29 0.63 -1.26 -3.53
C LEU A 29 -0.61 -0.68 -2.83
N LEU A 30 -1.35 -1.49 -2.06
CA LEU A 30 -2.59 -1.04 -1.42
C LEU A 30 -2.35 -0.03 -0.30
N ILE A 31 -1.28 -0.20 0.48
CA ILE A 31 -0.98 0.68 1.61
C ILE A 31 -0.77 2.13 1.15
N PRO A 32 0.10 2.44 0.16
CA PRO A 32 0.26 3.81 -0.31
C PRO A 32 -0.99 4.41 -0.92
N ILE A 33 -1.79 3.60 -1.63
CA ILE A 33 -3.07 4.05 -2.19
C ILE A 33 -4.05 4.45 -1.06
N GLY A 34 -4.12 3.62 -0.01
CA GLY A 34 -4.93 3.92 1.17
C GLY A 34 -4.48 5.18 1.90
N MET A 35 -3.16 5.36 2.07
CA MET A 35 -2.59 6.59 2.64
C MET A 35 -2.93 7.82 1.80
N ALA A 36 -2.75 7.74 0.48
CA ALA A 36 -3.06 8.84 -0.43
C ALA A 36 -4.55 9.19 -0.44
N TYR A 37 -5.42 8.19 -0.39
CA TYR A 37 -6.87 8.41 -0.26
C TYR A 37 -7.20 9.16 1.03
N TRP A 38 -6.58 8.77 2.15
CA TRP A 38 -6.77 9.46 3.43
C TRP A 38 -6.26 10.89 3.37
N VAL A 39 -5.04 11.11 2.87
CA VAL A 39 -4.45 12.46 2.68
C VAL A 39 -5.35 13.34 1.83
N TYR A 40 -5.84 12.81 0.70
CA TYR A 40 -6.76 13.53 -0.18
C TYR A 40 -8.05 13.94 0.54
N ARG A 41 -8.67 12.99 1.28
CA ARG A 41 -9.93 13.24 1.99
C ARG A 41 -9.76 14.25 3.13
N ASP A 42 -8.68 14.15 3.90
CA ASP A 42 -8.39 15.10 4.99
C ASP A 42 -8.11 16.49 4.41
N ALA A 43 -7.29 16.60 3.36
CA ALA A 43 -6.98 17.88 2.70
C ALA A 43 -8.21 18.52 2.06
N GLN A 44 -9.03 17.73 1.36
CA GLN A 44 -10.27 18.23 0.76
C GLN A 44 -11.30 18.67 1.80
N SER A 45 -11.34 18.02 2.98
CA SER A 45 -12.22 18.46 4.08
C SER A 45 -11.80 19.79 4.72
N ARG A 46 -10.58 20.26 4.42
CA ARG A 46 -9.99 21.51 4.92
C ARG A 46 -9.93 22.59 3.85
N ASP A 47 -10.57 22.38 2.70
CA ASP A 47 -10.50 23.27 1.53
C ASP A 47 -9.05 23.58 1.10
N ASN A 48 -8.14 22.60 1.25
CA ASN A 48 -6.76 22.75 0.83
C ASN A 48 -6.65 22.61 -0.71
N ASP A 49 -6.21 23.68 -1.37
CA ASP A 49 -6.07 23.77 -2.83
C ASP A 49 -5.10 22.71 -3.41
N ASP A 50 -4.12 22.27 -2.62
CA ASP A 50 -3.09 21.30 -2.99
C ASP A 50 -3.48 19.85 -2.66
N ALA A 51 -4.74 19.56 -2.29
CA ALA A 51 -5.19 18.22 -1.89
C ALA A 51 -4.81 17.12 -2.90
N THR A 52 -4.92 17.40 -4.21
CA THR A 52 -4.55 16.47 -5.27
C THR A 52 -3.04 16.25 -5.33
N LEU A 53 -2.24 17.30 -5.10
CA LEU A 53 -0.77 17.21 -5.12
C LEU A 53 -0.26 16.39 -3.94
N TRP A 54 -0.83 16.59 -2.74
CA TRP A 54 -0.47 15.80 -1.56
C TRP A 54 -0.80 14.31 -1.73
N ALA A 55 -1.96 14.01 -2.29
CA ALA A 55 -2.36 12.64 -2.59
C ALA A 55 -1.43 12.00 -3.64
N LEU A 56 -1.15 12.72 -4.74
CA LEU A 56 -0.28 12.25 -5.81
C LEU A 56 1.14 12.02 -5.31
N ALA A 57 1.70 12.94 -4.54
CA ALA A 57 3.01 12.80 -3.93
C ALA A 57 3.08 11.55 -3.03
N THR A 58 2.02 11.29 -2.26
CA THR A 58 1.92 10.11 -1.39
C THR A 58 1.93 8.80 -2.19
N VAL A 59 1.16 8.72 -3.29
CA VAL A 59 1.15 7.53 -4.17
C VAL A 59 2.50 7.35 -4.86
N LEU A 60 3.07 8.41 -5.44
CA LEU A 60 4.31 8.33 -6.19
C LEU A 60 5.49 7.96 -5.30
N ALA A 61 5.58 8.52 -4.09
CA ALA A 61 6.59 8.13 -3.12
C ALA A 61 6.39 6.67 -2.67
N GLY A 62 5.14 6.23 -2.52
CA GLY A 62 4.78 4.84 -2.28
C GLY A 62 5.26 3.86 -3.34
N LEU A 63 5.00 4.21 -4.60
CA LEU A 63 5.24 3.35 -5.76
C LEU A 63 6.71 3.29 -6.18
N PHE A 64 7.40 4.44 -6.17
CA PHE A 64 8.75 4.55 -6.71
C PHE A 64 9.86 4.51 -5.64
N VAL A 65 9.52 4.73 -4.36
CA VAL A 65 10.49 4.62 -3.26
C VAL A 65 10.17 3.40 -2.41
N SER A 66 9.02 3.40 -1.74
CA SER A 66 8.44 2.28 -0.98
C SER A 66 7.25 2.78 -0.16
N VAL A 67 6.58 1.89 0.57
CA VAL A 67 5.65 2.25 1.66
C VAL A 67 6.24 3.28 2.63
N PHE A 68 7.55 3.25 2.90
CA PHE A 68 8.19 4.26 3.76
C PHE A 68 8.27 5.63 3.08
N GLY A 69 8.39 5.69 1.75
CA GLY A 69 8.30 6.92 0.98
C GLY A 69 6.90 7.55 1.10
N ALA A 70 5.84 6.76 0.94
CA ALA A 70 4.47 7.22 1.18
C ALA A 70 4.30 7.73 2.62
N GLY A 71 4.83 6.99 3.61
CA GLY A 71 4.82 7.40 5.01
C GLY A 71 5.54 8.71 5.27
N ALA A 72 6.69 8.95 4.62
CA ALA A 72 7.42 10.21 4.73
C ALA A 72 6.59 11.38 4.20
N VAL A 73 5.92 11.23 3.05
CA VAL A 73 5.04 12.27 2.51
C VAL A 73 3.84 12.49 3.42
N LEU A 74 3.23 11.43 3.97
CA LEU A 74 2.14 11.55 4.92
C LEU A 74 2.56 12.34 6.17
N ILE A 75 3.76 12.10 6.69
CA ILE A 75 4.32 12.88 7.80
C ILE A 75 4.47 14.35 7.41
N LEU A 76 5.03 14.63 6.23
CA LEU A 76 5.16 16.01 5.72
C LEU A 76 3.79 16.69 5.58
N TYR A 77 2.80 15.98 5.04
CA TYR A 77 1.43 16.47 4.94
C TYR A 77 0.89 16.83 6.33
N VAL A 78 1.01 15.95 7.31
CA VAL A 78 0.51 16.20 8.67
C VAL A 78 1.19 17.40 9.33
N LEU A 79 2.49 17.61 9.07
CA LEU A 79 3.28 18.66 9.70
C LEU A 79 3.15 20.03 9.03
N VAL A 80 2.98 20.06 7.70
CA VAL A 80 3.07 21.29 6.89
C VAL A 80 1.83 21.52 6.02
N GLY A 81 1.22 20.45 5.52
CA GLY A 81 0.08 20.53 4.59
C GLY A 81 -1.30 20.47 5.24
N ARG A 82 -1.38 20.27 6.56
CA ARG A 82 -2.64 20.02 7.29
C ARG A 82 -3.26 21.27 7.93
N GLU A 83 -2.82 22.44 7.50
CA GLU A 83 -3.38 23.73 7.93
C GLU A 83 -4.78 23.96 7.35
#